data_AF-A0A1H9G7B0-F1
#
_entry.id   AF-A0A1H9G7B0-F1
#
_cell.length_a   1.000
_cell.length_b   1.000
_cell.length_c   1.000
_cell.angle_alpha   90.00
_cell.angle_beta   90.00
_cell.angle_gamma   90.00
#
_symmetry.space_group_name_H-M   'P 1'
#
loop_
_entity.id
_entity.type
_entity.pdbx_description
1 polymer ?
#
loop_
_entity_poly.entity_id
_entity_poly.type
_entity_poly.pdbx_seq_one_letter_code
_entity_poly.pdbx_strand_id
1 'polypeptide(L)'
;MVLTEQPKYWFYPDVKDNLQQKEEEQLAVEIIRPTGFQSNDFKKVVTRTEFYPDDQPFDKDGNYTAPKKFRSITVDTKFDSALILRTCVGEVRNLSVKDTDGKERKIISGKELAECRAYGIGAIIDAIVVEVSGDKLTDSKKKNIE
;
A
#
# COMPACT_ATOMS: atom_id res chain seq x y z
N MET A 1 29.50 -5.41 -16.42
CA MET A 1 28.42 -5.67 -15.44
C MET A 1 27.13 -5.93 -16.20
N VAL A 2 26.51 -7.10 -16.01
CA VAL A 2 25.20 -7.42 -16.57
C VAL A 2 24.23 -7.48 -15.40
N LEU A 3 23.22 -6.62 -15.39
CA LEU A 3 22.18 -6.62 -14.37
C LEU A 3 20.95 -7.35 -14.93
N THR A 4 20.42 -8.31 -14.18
CA THR A 4 19.18 -9.02 -14.50
C THR A 4 18.05 -8.51 -13.62
N GLU A 5 17.00 -8.02 -14.25
CA GLU A 5 15.75 -7.66 -13.58
C GLU A 5 14.83 -8.89 -13.59
N GLN A 6 14.39 -9.35 -12.43
CA GLN A 6 13.33 -10.36 -12.34
C GLN A 6 11.99 -9.62 -12.40
N PRO A 7 11.28 -9.62 -13.54
CA PRO A 7 10.10 -8.79 -13.73
C PRO A 7 8.91 -9.21 -12.85
N LYS A 8 8.95 -10.44 -12.33
CA LYS A 8 7.88 -11.02 -11.53
C LYS A 8 8.44 -11.89 -10.40
N TYR A 9 7.70 -12.00 -9.31
CA TYR A 9 8.01 -12.88 -8.19
C TYR A 9 6.75 -13.27 -7.42
N TRP A 10 6.83 -14.35 -6.64
CA TRP A 10 5.76 -14.75 -5.72
C TRP A 10 5.94 -14.09 -4.37
N PHE A 11 4.90 -13.38 -3.92
CA PHE A 11 4.80 -12.77 -2.61
C PHE A 11 3.85 -13.58 -1.73
N TYR A 12 4.23 -13.78 -0.48
CA TYR A 12 3.49 -14.54 0.52
C TYR A 12 3.11 -13.58 1.66
N PRO A 13 1.89 -13.00 1.64
CA PRO A 13 1.51 -11.99 2.62
C PRO A 13 1.47 -12.60 4.03
N ASP A 14 2.08 -11.92 5.00
CA ASP A 14 2.00 -12.30 6.42
C ASP A 14 0.67 -11.83 7.02
N VAL A 15 -0.40 -12.55 6.70
CA VAL A 15 -1.77 -12.25 7.12
C VAL A 15 -2.47 -13.52 7.56
N LYS A 16 -3.26 -13.46 8.64
CA LYS A 16 -4.10 -14.58 9.10
C LYS A 16 -3.36 -15.93 9.20
N ASP A 17 -2.17 -15.91 9.79
CA ASP A 17 -1.31 -17.09 9.98
C ASP A 17 -0.88 -17.78 8.67
N ASN A 18 -0.95 -17.09 7.53
CA ASN A 18 -0.58 -17.65 6.22
C ASN A 18 0.79 -18.32 6.24
N LEU A 19 1.81 -17.67 6.80
CA LEU A 19 3.18 -18.19 6.84
C LEU A 19 3.34 -19.44 7.73
N GLN A 20 2.37 -19.75 8.58
CA GLN A 20 2.36 -20.96 9.41
C GLN A 20 1.71 -22.16 8.70
N GLN A 21 1.03 -21.93 7.58
CA GLN A 21 0.41 -22.97 6.77
C GLN A 21 1.46 -23.71 5.94
N LYS A 22 1.11 -24.91 5.47
CA LYS A 22 1.95 -25.68 4.53
C LYS A 22 2.10 -24.90 3.22
N GLU A 23 3.27 -24.98 2.59
CA GLU A 23 3.58 -24.24 1.35
C GLU A 23 2.49 -24.37 0.26
N GLU A 24 1.86 -25.54 0.13
CA GLU A 24 0.80 -25.81 -0.85
C GLU A 24 -0.52 -25.08 -0.54
N GLU A 25 -0.75 -24.74 0.73
CA GLU A 25 -1.96 -24.09 1.23
C GLU A 25 -1.76 -22.57 1.37
N GLN A 26 -0.52 -22.09 1.36
CA GLN A 26 -0.21 -20.67 1.51
C GLN A 26 -0.86 -19.82 0.42
N LEU A 27 -1.46 -18.70 0.85
CA LEU A 27 -1.81 -17.58 -0.01
C LEU A 27 -0.53 -17.04 -0.65
N ALA A 28 -0.51 -17.09 -1.99
CA ALA A 28 0.57 -16.57 -2.80
C ALA A 28 0.00 -15.60 -3.83
N VAL A 29 0.70 -14.49 -4.04
CA VAL A 29 0.33 -13.43 -4.97
C VAL A 29 1.50 -13.21 -5.92
N GLU A 30 1.29 -13.37 -7.21
CA GLU A 30 2.30 -13.03 -8.22
C GLU A 30 2.37 -11.51 -8.32
N ILE A 31 3.51 -10.94 -7.93
CA ILE A 31 3.81 -9.53 -8.09
C ILE A 31 4.54 -9.32 -9.40
N ILE A 32 3.99 -8.44 -10.22
CA ILE A 32 4.63 -7.90 -11.43
C ILE A 32 5.27 -6.58 -11.00
N ARG A 33 6.61 -6.51 -11.07
CA ARG A 33 7.36 -5.33 -10.64
C ARG A 33 6.90 -4.09 -11.42
N PRO A 34 6.52 -3.01 -10.74
CA PRO A 34 6.20 -1.78 -11.43
C PRO A 34 7.47 -1.16 -12.02
N THR A 35 7.33 -0.62 -13.23
CA THR A 35 8.38 0.23 -13.80
C THR A 35 8.51 1.52 -12.98
N GLY A 36 9.67 2.17 -13.02
CA GLY A 36 9.90 3.44 -12.29
C GLY A 36 8.89 4.55 -12.62
N PHE A 37 8.31 4.53 -13.83
CA PHE A 37 7.24 5.44 -14.22
C PHE A 37 5.91 5.11 -13.52
N GLN A 38 5.50 3.83 -13.54
CA GLN A 38 4.26 3.36 -12.91
C GLN A 38 4.26 3.60 -11.39
N SER A 39 5.41 3.45 -10.73
CA SER A 39 5.56 3.71 -9.29
C SER A 39 5.27 5.16 -8.88
N ASN A 40 5.39 6.11 -9.81
CA ASN A 40 5.00 7.51 -9.57
C ASN A 40 3.51 7.73 -9.79
N ASP A 41 2.91 7.06 -10.78
CA ASP A 41 1.47 7.15 -11.08
C ASP A 41 0.60 6.57 -9.95
N PHE A 42 1.13 5.63 -9.18
CA PHE A 42 0.42 5.05 -8.03
C PHE A 42 0.29 5.99 -6.84
N LYS A 43 1.05 7.10 -6.80
CA LYS A 43 1.11 8.00 -5.66
C LYS A 43 0.25 9.24 -5.91
N LYS A 44 -0.62 9.54 -4.95
CA LYS A 44 -1.33 10.81 -4.88
C LYS A 44 -0.84 11.60 -3.68
N VAL A 45 -0.31 12.79 -3.95
CA VAL A 45 0.06 13.74 -2.91
C VAL A 45 -1.20 14.48 -2.45
N VAL A 46 -1.49 14.41 -1.16
CA VAL A 46 -2.62 15.09 -0.53
C VAL A 46 -2.07 16.10 0.46
N THR A 47 -2.24 17.38 0.15
CA THR A 47 -1.83 18.47 1.04
C THR A 47 -3.01 18.88 1.91
N ARG A 48 -2.85 18.80 3.24
CA ARG A 48 -3.81 19.32 4.23
C ARG A 48 -3.22 20.56 4.88
N THR A 49 -4.03 21.60 4.98
CA THR A 49 -3.68 22.80 5.74
C THR A 49 -4.46 22.76 7.04
N GLU A 50 -3.75 22.74 8.16
CA GLU A 50 -4.36 22.88 9.49
C GLU A 50 -4.15 24.30 9.99
N PHE A 51 -5.24 24.90 10.46
CA PHE A 51 -5.23 26.19 11.15
C PHE A 51 -5.29 25.91 12.65
N TYR A 52 -4.28 26.34 13.41
CA TYR A 52 -4.29 26.16 14.85
C TYR A 52 -5.29 27.12 15.52
N PRO A 53 -6.00 26.68 16.57
CA PRO A 53 -6.99 27.51 17.28
C PRO A 53 -6.44 28.71 18.06
N ASP A 54 -5.12 28.89 18.16
CA ASP A 54 -4.50 30.00 18.91
C ASP A 54 -4.48 31.31 18.10
N ASP A 55 -5.59 31.59 17.43
CA ASP A 55 -5.96 32.89 16.89
C ASP A 55 -6.48 33.85 17.98
N GLN A 56 -6.41 33.47 19.27
CA GLN A 56 -6.77 34.36 20.38
C GLN A 56 -5.65 35.38 20.60
N PRO A 57 -5.89 36.69 20.38
CA PRO A 57 -4.88 37.72 20.55
C PRO A 57 -4.59 38.03 22.02
N PHE A 58 -5.10 37.23 22.95
CA PHE A 58 -5.01 37.45 24.39
C PHE A 58 -4.59 36.17 25.10
N ASP A 59 -3.64 36.27 26.02
CA ASP A 59 -3.25 35.18 26.91
C ASP A 59 -4.30 34.97 28.03
N LYS A 60 -4.08 33.96 28.89
CA LYS A 60 -4.98 33.63 30.02
C LYS A 60 -5.12 34.77 31.04
N ASP A 61 -4.24 35.76 30.99
CA ASP A 61 -4.18 36.92 31.86
C ASP A 61 -4.71 38.21 31.17
N GLY A 62 -5.19 38.10 29.93
CA GLY A 62 -5.80 39.18 29.16
C GLY A 62 -4.83 40.13 28.46
N ASN A 63 -3.53 39.83 28.41
CA ASN A 63 -2.55 40.66 27.73
C ASN A 63 -2.54 40.39 26.22
N TYR A 64 -2.39 41.44 25.41
CA TYR A 64 -2.30 41.29 23.96
C TYR A 64 -0.99 40.60 23.56
N THR A 65 -1.12 39.44 22.91
CA THR A 65 -0.02 38.72 22.26
C THR A 65 -0.29 38.69 20.77
N ALA A 66 0.70 39.10 19.96
CA ALA A 66 0.58 39.04 18.51
C ALA A 66 0.30 37.58 18.09
N PRO A 67 -0.85 37.27 17.44
CA PRO A 67 -1.19 35.91 17.08
C PRO A 67 -0.13 35.36 16.14
N LYS A 68 0.61 34.34 16.57
CA LYS A 68 1.51 33.60 15.70
C LYS A 68 0.63 32.72 14.82
N LYS A 69 0.29 33.21 13.64
CA LYS A 69 -0.37 32.42 12.59
C LYS A 69 0.59 31.34 12.10
N PHE A 70 0.74 30.27 12.86
CA PHE A 70 1.45 29.09 12.39
C PHE A 70 0.53 28.37 11.42
N ARG A 71 0.92 28.37 10.15
CA ARG A 71 0.29 27.55 9.12
C ARG A 71 1.01 26.21 9.10
N SER A 72 0.38 25.14 9.57
CA SER A 72 0.89 23.79 9.34
C SER A 72 0.42 23.29 7.98
N ILE A 73 1.36 22.85 7.15
CA ILE A 73 1.08 22.19 5.88
C ILE A 73 1.52 20.74 6.06
N THR A 74 0.54 19.84 6.17
CA THR A 74 0.78 18.39 6.20
C THR A 74 0.69 17.85 4.77
N VAL A 75 1.71 17.12 4.35
CA VAL A 75 1.75 16.49 3.02
C VAL A 75 1.71 14.97 3.21
N ASP A 76 0.55 14.37 2.93
CA ASP A 76 0.36 12.93 2.99
C ASP A 76 0.50 12.32 1.59
N THR A 77 1.24 11.22 1.47
CA THR A 77 1.25 10.42 0.24
C THR A 77 0.29 9.26 0.39
N LYS A 78 -0.68 9.17 -0.52
CA LYS A 78 -1.62 8.05 -0.60
C LYS A 78 -1.30 7.20 -1.82
N PHE A 79 -1.55 5.90 -1.71
CA PHE A 79 -1.39 4.96 -2.81
C PHE A 79 -2.75 4.60 -3.41
N ASP A 80 -2.85 4.56 -4.73
CA ASP A 80 -4.02 4.03 -5.42
C ASP A 80 -3.96 2.50 -5.42
N SER A 81 -4.54 1.89 -4.39
CA SER A 81 -4.58 0.44 -4.25
C SER A 81 -5.28 -0.24 -5.43
N ALA A 82 -6.29 0.38 -6.01
CA ALA A 82 -7.07 -0.21 -7.09
C ALA A 82 -6.28 -0.25 -8.41
N LEU A 83 -5.45 0.77 -8.66
CA LEU A 83 -4.52 0.79 -9.79
C LEU A 83 -3.38 -0.20 -9.57
N ILE A 84 -2.75 -0.21 -8.38
CA ILE A 84 -1.69 -1.16 -8.03
C ILE A 84 -2.15 -2.60 -8.23
N LEU A 85 -3.31 -2.97 -7.69
CA LEU A 85 -3.83 -4.33 -7.80
C LEU A 85 -4.06 -4.73 -9.26
N ARG A 86 -4.56 -3.83 -10.12
CA ARG A 86 -4.82 -4.15 -11.53
C ARG A 86 -3.56 -4.23 -12.39
N THR A 87 -2.50 -3.54 -11.99
CA THR A 87 -1.28 -3.41 -12.81
C THR A 87 -0.15 -4.30 -12.32
N CYS A 88 -0.05 -4.53 -11.01
CA CYS A 88 1.08 -5.19 -10.36
C CYS A 88 0.74 -6.56 -9.76
N VAL A 89 -0.52 -6.98 -9.77
CA VAL A 89 -0.88 -8.34 -9.32
C VAL A 89 -1.31 -9.17 -10.54
N GLY A 90 -0.56 -10.23 -10.79
CA GLY A 90 -0.85 -11.22 -11.83
C GLY A 90 -1.85 -12.25 -11.32
N GLU A 91 -1.34 -13.42 -10.94
CA GLU A 91 -2.11 -14.53 -10.38
C GLU A 91 -2.22 -14.47 -8.85
N VAL A 92 -3.37 -14.86 -8.31
CA VAL A 92 -3.59 -15.07 -6.87
C VAL A 92 -3.93 -16.54 -6.63
N ARG A 93 -3.21 -17.18 -5.70
CA ARG A 93 -3.39 -18.59 -5.33
C ARG A 93 -3.92 -18.71 -3.91
N ASN A 94 -4.75 -19.73 -3.70
CA ASN A 94 -5.28 -20.10 -2.38
C ASN A 94 -6.07 -18.99 -1.67
N LEU A 95 -6.67 -18.06 -2.44
CA LEU A 95 -7.61 -17.07 -1.92
C LEU A 95 -9.04 -17.41 -2.33
N SER A 96 -9.89 -17.61 -1.34
CA SER A 96 -11.33 -17.79 -1.52
C SER A 96 -12.09 -16.85 -0.59
N VAL A 97 -13.20 -16.32 -1.07
CA VAL A 97 -14.13 -15.53 -0.26
C VAL A 97 -15.47 -16.24 -0.23
N LYS A 98 -16.11 -16.24 0.94
CA LYS A 98 -17.43 -16.82 1.13
C LYS A 98 -18.47 -15.71 1.10
N ASP A 99 -19.50 -15.87 0.27
CA ASP A 99 -20.62 -14.94 0.21
C ASP A 99 -21.60 -15.17 1.38
N THR A 100 -22.56 -14.27 1.57
CA THR A 100 -23.58 -14.37 2.63
C THR A 100 -24.41 -15.65 2.53
N ASP A 101 -24.59 -16.17 1.31
CA ASP A 101 -25.30 -17.43 1.04
C ASP A 101 -24.43 -18.68 1.28
N GLY A 102 -23.21 -18.49 1.77
CA GLY A 102 -22.26 -19.56 2.05
C GLY A 102 -21.56 -20.15 0.82
N LYS A 103 -21.77 -19.56 -0.36
CA LYS A 103 -21.06 -19.94 -1.60
C LYS A 103 -19.63 -19.42 -1.57
N GLU A 104 -18.68 -20.28 -1.88
CA GLU A 104 -17.28 -19.89 -2.02
C GLU A 104 -16.97 -19.44 -3.45
N ARG A 105 -16.25 -18.33 -3.56
CA ARG A 105 -15.73 -17.78 -4.80
C ARG A 105 -14.22 -17.64 -4.67
N LYS A 106 -13.48 -18.27 -5.59
CA LYS A 106 -12.03 -18.09 -5.69
C LYS A 106 -11.72 -16.71 -6.25
N ILE A 107 -10.67 -16.09 -5.72
CA ILE A 107 -10.10 -14.84 -6.25
C ILE A 107 -8.77 -15.22 -6.89
N ILE A 108 -8.67 -15.11 -8.21
CA ILE A 108 -7.52 -15.62 -8.97
C ILE A 108 -6.66 -14.52 -9.60
N SER A 109 -7.07 -13.25 -9.49
CA SER A 109 -6.38 -12.14 -10.14
C SER A 109 -6.44 -10.84 -9.35
N GLY A 110 -5.51 -9.94 -9.65
CA GLY A 110 -5.49 -8.57 -9.11
C GLY A 110 -6.74 -7.76 -9.40
N LYS A 111 -7.36 -7.96 -10.58
CA LYS A 111 -8.62 -7.29 -10.94
C LYS A 111 -9.76 -7.72 -10.03
N GLU A 112 -9.92 -9.02 -9.81
CA GLU A 112 -10.94 -9.55 -8.91
C GLU A 112 -10.71 -9.09 -7.47
N LEU A 113 -9.44 -8.99 -7.04
CA LEU A 113 -9.07 -8.50 -5.72
C LEU A 113 -9.43 -7.01 -5.56
N ALA A 114 -9.21 -6.18 -6.59
CA ALA A 114 -9.56 -4.76 -6.57
C ALA A 114 -11.07 -4.49 -6.52
N GLU A 115 -11.89 -5.42 -7.02
CA GLU A 115 -13.35 -5.36 -7.01
C GLU A 115 -13.95 -6.07 -5.78
N CYS A 116 -13.13 -6.79 -5.01
CA CYS A 116 -13.58 -7.56 -3.87
C CYS A 116 -13.96 -6.66 -2.68
N ARG A 117 -15.14 -6.92 -2.11
CA ARG A 117 -15.68 -6.23 -0.92
C ARG A 117 -15.84 -7.15 0.30
N ALA A 118 -15.26 -8.35 0.25
CA ALA A 118 -15.37 -9.31 1.33
C ALA A 118 -14.72 -8.78 2.62
N TYR A 119 -15.32 -9.10 3.77
CA TYR A 119 -14.78 -8.70 5.06
C TYR A 119 -13.37 -9.28 5.29
N GLY A 120 -12.45 -8.45 5.79
CA GLY A 120 -11.07 -8.84 6.05
C GLY A 120 -10.15 -8.94 4.83
N ILE A 121 -10.62 -8.58 3.63
CA ILE A 121 -9.77 -8.49 2.42
C ILE A 121 -8.77 -7.32 2.51
N GLY A 122 -9.08 -6.31 3.32
CA GLY A 122 -8.26 -5.10 3.48
C GLY A 122 -6.82 -5.40 3.89
N ALA A 123 -6.61 -6.29 4.87
CA ALA A 123 -5.28 -6.65 5.33
C ALA A 123 -4.40 -7.27 4.22
N ILE A 124 -4.99 -8.05 3.31
CA ILE A 124 -4.29 -8.62 2.16
C ILE A 124 -3.93 -7.52 1.16
N ILE A 125 -4.87 -6.63 0.86
CA ILE A 125 -4.64 -5.50 -0.06
C ILE A 125 -3.54 -4.59 0.49
N ASP A 126 -3.57 -4.28 1.78
CA ASP A 126 -2.57 -3.44 2.44
C ASP A 126 -1.18 -4.09 2.36
N ALA A 127 -1.07 -5.38 2.66
CA ALA A 127 0.21 -6.11 2.55
C ALA A 127 0.78 -6.07 1.12
N ILE A 128 -0.08 -6.28 0.10
CA ILE A 128 0.33 -6.21 -1.32
C ILE A 128 0.76 -4.79 -1.70
N VAL A 129 -0.02 -3.77 -1.32
CA VAL A 129 0.29 -2.37 -1.66
C VAL A 129 1.59 -1.94 -1.00
N VAL A 130 1.83 -2.34 0.25
CA VAL A 130 3.10 -2.10 0.96
C VAL A 130 4.25 -2.81 0.27
N GLU A 131 4.09 -4.08 -0.12
CA GLU A 131 5.13 -4.82 -0.85
C GLU A 131 5.49 -4.13 -2.17
N VAL A 132 4.50 -3.84 -3.02
CA VAL A 132 4.72 -3.19 -4.33
C VAL A 132 5.32 -1.79 -4.18
N SER A 133 4.89 -1.02 -3.17
CA SER A 133 5.40 0.33 -2.93
C SER A 133 6.76 0.34 -2.23
N GLY A 134 7.04 -0.72 -1.47
CA GLY A 134 8.28 -1.00 -0.75
C GLY A 134 9.36 -1.59 -1.65
N ASP A 135 8.98 -2.22 -2.76
CA ASP A 135 9.84 -2.61 -3.90
C ASP A 135 10.34 -1.37 -4.66
N LYS A 136 10.85 -0.39 -3.92
CA LYS A 136 12.05 0.30 -4.36
C LYS A 136 13.02 -0.83 -4.63
N LEU A 137 13.45 -0.99 -5.89
CA LEU A 137 14.82 -1.38 -6.17
C LEU A 137 15.67 -0.68 -5.12
N THR A 138 16.02 -1.40 -4.07
CA THR A 138 16.87 -0.86 -3.05
C THR A 138 18.15 -0.63 -3.84
N ASP A 139 18.47 0.63 -4.11
CA ASP A 139 19.79 1.03 -4.57
C ASP A 139 20.87 0.47 -3.58
N SER A 140 20.47 -0.07 -2.43
CA SER A 140 21.23 -0.96 -1.56
C SER A 140 21.79 -2.24 -2.24
N LYS A 141 21.26 -2.70 -3.39
CA LYS A 141 21.90 -3.75 -4.22
C LYS A 141 22.86 -3.19 -5.28
N LYS A 142 22.89 -1.87 -5.53
CA LYS A 142 23.89 -1.24 -6.43
C LYS A 142 25.23 -0.94 -5.73
N LYS A 143 25.33 -1.06 -4.41
CA LYS A 143 26.59 -0.82 -3.66
C LYS A 143 27.44 -2.05 -3.37
N ASN A 144 26.98 -3.25 -3.74
CA ASN A 144 27.74 -4.50 -3.56
C ASN A 144 28.12 -5.17 -4.90
N ILE A 145 28.20 -4.38 -5.97
CA ILE A 145 28.91 -4.81 -7.17
C ILE A 145 30.19 -3.99 -7.18
N GLU A 146 31.25 -4.62 -6.64
CA GLU A 146 32.64 -4.19 -6.76
C GLU A 146 33.04 -3.93 -8.23
#